data_AF-A0A6G2I355-F1
#
_entry.id   AF-A0A6G2I355-F1
#
_cell.length_a   1.000
_cell.length_b   1.000
_cell.length_c   1.000
_cell.angle_alpha   90.00
_cell.angle_beta   90.00
_cell.angle_gamma   90.00
#
_symmetry.space_group_name_H-M   'P 1'
#
loop_
_entity.id
_entity.type
_entity.pdbx_description
1 polymer ?
#
loop_
_entity_poly.entity_id
_entity_poly.type
_entity_poly.pdbx_seq_one_letter_code
_entity_poly.pdbx_strand_id
1 'polypeptide(L)'
;MTLSDVTPIVVGLLALAGALWQGRRPRFDTRDRLRRDLDLLAAMPDDLAVKAAYAQHISEAFDDLIRQEDKLTRNMSAVFVDLSIASLGGWLTWLAWKEGGSFRELENDMRWGLTASLGHFLLVAGIVAALVHVRKRHRDEGGRTIVREDLPRSD
;
A
#
# COMPACT_ATOMS: atom_id res chain seq x y z
N MET A 1 17.80 -10.30 -29.87
CA MET A 1 17.14 -9.15 -29.21
C MET A 1 18.19 -8.12 -28.94
N THR A 2 18.03 -6.94 -29.52
CA THR A 2 18.84 -5.76 -29.22
C THR A 2 18.38 -5.16 -27.89
N LEU A 3 19.23 -4.37 -27.22
CA LEU A 3 18.87 -3.63 -25.98
C LEU A 3 17.55 -2.86 -26.11
N SER A 4 17.17 -2.47 -27.34
CA SER A 4 15.89 -1.84 -27.68
C SER A 4 14.65 -2.64 -27.27
N ASP A 5 14.72 -3.97 -27.19
CA ASP A 5 13.54 -4.82 -26.98
C ASP A 5 13.27 -5.06 -25.48
N VAL A 6 14.31 -4.97 -24.65
CA VAL A 6 14.25 -5.14 -23.19
C VAL A 6 13.90 -3.82 -22.49
N THR A 7 14.34 -2.70 -23.06
CA THR A 7 14.08 -1.35 -22.56
C THR A 7 12.59 -1.05 -22.31
N PRO A 8 11.64 -1.34 -23.22
CA PRO A 8 10.22 -1.06 -22.98
C PRO A 8 9.63 -1.90 -21.84
N ILE A 9 10.12 -3.12 -21.63
CA ILE A 9 9.67 -3.99 -20.52
C ILE A 9 10.11 -3.40 -19.18
N VAL A 10 11.37 -2.97 -19.08
CA VAL A 10 11.92 -2.35 -17.86
C VAL A 10 11.26 -1.01 -17.57
N VAL A 11 11.06 -0.17 -18.59
CA VAL A 11 10.37 1.12 -18.47
C VAL A 11 8.91 0.92 -18.07
N GLY A 12 8.22 -0.09 -18.63
CA GLY A 12 6.86 -0.44 -18.26
C GLY A 12 6.73 -0.86 -16.79
N LEU A 13 7.66 -1.68 -16.29
CA LEU A 13 7.71 -2.07 -14.89
C LEU A 13 7.99 -0.89 -13.95
N LEU A 14 8.91 0.01 -14.32
CA LEU A 14 9.19 1.22 -13.55
C LEU A 14 8.01 2.19 -13.53
N ALA A 15 7.32 2.36 -14.66
CA ALA A 15 6.12 3.18 -14.75
C ALA A 15 4.99 2.62 -13.89
N LEU A 16 4.80 1.29 -13.90
CA LEU A 16 3.81 0.62 -13.06
C LEU A 16 4.14 0.76 -11.57
N ALA A 17 5.41 0.60 -11.20
CA ALA A 17 5.90 0.82 -9.83
C ALA A 17 5.67 2.27 -9.39
N GLY A 18 5.95 3.25 -10.26
CA GLY A 18 5.70 4.66 -10.01
C GLY A 18 4.21 4.98 -9.83
N ALA A 19 3.34 4.39 -10.65
CA ALA A 19 1.88 4.56 -10.53
C ALA A 19 1.33 3.94 -9.23
N LEU A 20 1.80 2.74 -8.86
CA LEU A 20 1.46 2.09 -7.59
C LEU A 20 1.97 2.89 -6.39
N TRP A 21 3.14 3.52 -6.50
CA TRP A 21 3.68 4.41 -5.48
C TRP A 21 2.85 5.69 -5.32
N GLN A 22 2.41 6.30 -6.42
CA GLN A 22 1.59 7.52 -6.38
C GLN A 22 0.18 7.27 -5.84
N GLY A 23 -0.45 6.13 -6.17
CA GLY A 23 -1.75 5.73 -5.63
C GLY A 23 -1.73 5.53 -4.11
N ARG A 24 -0.54 5.37 -3.51
CA ARG A 24 -0.33 5.18 -2.08
C ARG A 24 -0.27 6.50 -1.29
N ARG A 25 -0.43 7.67 -1.93
CA ARG A 25 -0.54 8.95 -1.21
C ARG A 25 -1.76 8.89 -0.27
N PRO A 26 -1.55 8.96 1.05
CA PRO A 26 -2.67 9.00 1.99
C PRO A 26 -3.47 10.27 1.72
N ARG A 27 -4.73 10.12 1.32
CA ARG A 27 -5.70 11.22 1.40
C ARG A 27 -6.11 11.37 2.86
N PHE A 28 -5.33 12.10 3.65
CA PHE A 28 -5.73 12.43 5.02
C PHE A 28 -5.49 13.90 5.33
N ASP A 29 -6.62 14.56 5.56
CA ASP A 29 -6.77 15.88 6.17
C ASP A 29 -7.82 15.78 7.30
N THR A 30 -8.13 14.57 7.82
CA THR A 30 -9.32 14.29 8.65
C THR A 30 -9.13 14.64 10.12
N ARG A 31 -8.02 14.22 10.77
CA ARG A 31 -7.63 14.68 12.11
C ARG A 31 -7.34 16.19 12.16
N ASP A 32 -6.64 16.71 11.15
CA ASP A 32 -6.37 18.15 11.04
C ASP A 32 -7.64 18.96 10.72
N ARG A 33 -8.62 18.37 10.01
CA ARG A 33 -9.98 18.93 9.89
C ARG A 33 -10.72 18.90 11.22
N LEU A 34 -10.76 17.77 11.91
CA LEU A 34 -11.44 17.63 13.22
C LEU A 34 -10.88 18.62 14.25
N ARG A 35 -9.56 18.84 14.24
CA ARG A 35 -8.92 19.86 15.08
C ARG A 35 -9.35 21.27 14.68
N ARG A 36 -9.35 21.58 13.38
CA ARG A 36 -9.86 22.86 12.86
C ARG A 36 -11.35 23.07 13.18
N ASP A 37 -12.16 22.02 13.09
CA ASP A 37 -13.60 22.06 13.36
C ASP A 37 -13.88 22.27 14.86
N LEU A 38 -13.05 21.70 15.74
CA LEU A 38 -13.05 21.96 17.19
C LEU A 38 -12.64 23.40 17.51
N ASP A 39 -11.57 23.90 16.89
CA ASP A 39 -11.13 25.29 17.05
C ASP A 39 -12.23 26.26 16.59
N LEU A 40 -12.94 25.91 15.50
CA LEU A 40 -14.09 26.67 14.99
C LEU A 40 -15.28 26.62 15.95
N LEU A 41 -15.61 25.45 16.51
CA LEU A 41 -16.68 25.29 17.50
C LEU A 41 -16.39 26.09 18.78
N ALA A 42 -15.12 26.11 19.22
CA ALA A 42 -14.68 26.88 20.38
C ALA A 42 -14.72 28.40 20.13
N ALA A 43 -14.47 28.83 18.89
CA ALA A 43 -14.56 30.23 18.48
C ALA A 43 -16.00 30.72 18.19
N MET A 44 -16.98 29.81 18.05
CA MET A 44 -18.38 30.20 17.82
C MET A 44 -19.01 30.78 19.10
N PRO A 45 -19.73 31.91 19.00
CA PRO A 45 -20.47 32.46 20.13
C PRO A 45 -21.64 31.54 20.54
N ASP A 46 -21.95 31.52 21.83
CA ASP A 46 -22.88 30.56 22.46
C ASP A 46 -24.36 30.78 22.11
N ASP A 47 -24.67 31.92 21.51
CA ASP A 47 -26.02 32.34 21.12
C ASP A 47 -26.47 31.78 19.75
N LEU A 48 -25.56 31.18 18.99
CA LEU A 48 -25.86 30.59 17.68
C LEU A 48 -26.56 29.23 17.82
N ALA A 49 -27.81 29.16 17.36
CA ALA A 49 -28.58 27.92 17.27
C ALA A 49 -27.88 26.80 16.47
N VAL A 50 -26.98 27.17 15.54
CA VAL A 50 -26.21 26.24 14.71
C VAL A 50 -25.11 25.52 15.49
N LYS A 51 -24.64 26.08 16.61
CA LYS A 51 -23.54 25.53 17.41
C LYS A 51 -23.86 24.14 17.97
N ALA A 52 -25.10 23.95 18.43
CA ALA A 52 -25.56 22.64 18.94
C ALA A 52 -25.57 21.57 17.83
N ALA A 53 -26.06 21.92 16.64
CA ALA A 53 -26.05 21.01 15.49
C ALA A 53 -24.62 20.69 15.02
N TYR A 54 -23.72 21.66 15.07
CA TYR A 54 -22.31 21.51 14.69
C TYR A 54 -21.53 20.64 15.71
N ALA A 55 -21.79 20.81 17.00
CA ALA A 55 -21.23 19.96 18.06
C ALA A 55 -21.67 18.50 17.90
N GLN A 56 -22.94 18.28 17.54
CA GLN A 56 -23.46 16.93 17.28
C GLN A 56 -22.80 16.29 16.05
N HIS A 57 -22.57 17.05 14.98
CA HIS A 57 -21.85 16.56 13.80
C HIS A 57 -20.39 16.17 14.12
N ILE A 58 -19.69 16.97 14.93
CA ILE A 58 -18.32 16.65 15.39
C ILE A 58 -18.34 15.38 16.26
N SER A 59 -19.34 15.22 17.13
CA SER A 59 -19.49 14.01 17.95
C SER A 59 -19.69 12.77 17.10
N GLU A 60 -20.54 12.82 16.08
CA GLU A 60 -20.75 11.70 15.14
C GLU A 60 -19.48 11.37 14.35
N ALA A 61 -18.73 12.40 13.91
CA ALA A 61 -17.45 12.22 13.24
C ALA A 61 -16.39 11.57 14.16
N PHE A 62 -16.38 11.92 15.46
CA PHE A 62 -15.54 11.26 16.46
C PHE A 62 -15.95 9.81 16.69
N ASP A 63 -17.25 9.52 16.79
CA ASP A 63 -17.76 8.17 17.01
C ASP A 63 -17.44 7.27 15.80
N ASP A 64 -17.53 7.80 14.59
CA ASP A 64 -17.09 7.13 13.36
C ASP A 64 -15.57 6.94 13.32
N LEU A 65 -14.80 7.93 13.79
CA LEU A 65 -13.34 7.82 13.91
C LEU A 65 -12.97 6.67 14.85
N ILE A 66 -13.57 6.64 16.05
CA ILE A 66 -13.33 5.62 17.08
C ILE A 66 -13.76 4.23 16.59
N ARG A 67 -14.95 4.12 15.98
CA ARG A 67 -15.45 2.85 15.40
C ARG A 67 -14.60 2.36 14.22
N GLN A 68 -13.90 3.24 13.53
CA GLN A 68 -12.98 2.89 12.44
C GLN A 68 -11.56 2.61 12.94
N GLU A 69 -11.08 3.27 14.00
CA GLU A 69 -9.76 3.09 14.62
C GLU A 69 -9.59 1.66 15.19
N ASP A 70 -10.69 1.05 15.65
CA ASP A 70 -10.73 -0.33 16.17
C ASP A 70 -10.67 -1.42 15.08
N LYS A 71 -10.76 -1.07 13.80
CA LYS A 71 -10.72 -2.05 12.71
C LYS A 71 -9.28 -2.29 12.28
N LEU A 72 -8.73 -3.43 12.68
CA LEU A 72 -7.61 -4.07 11.98
C LEU A 72 -7.99 -4.31 10.50
N THR A 73 -7.78 -3.32 9.63
CA THR A 73 -8.13 -3.39 8.23
C THR A 73 -7.01 -4.06 7.43
N ARG A 74 -7.33 -5.21 6.84
CA ARG A 74 -6.45 -5.88 5.89
C ARG A 74 -6.60 -5.18 4.55
N ASN A 75 -5.51 -4.70 3.97
CA ASN A 75 -5.56 -4.07 2.66
C ASN A 75 -5.63 -5.14 1.56
N MET A 76 -6.82 -5.69 1.34
CA MET A 76 -7.03 -6.81 0.41
C MET A 76 -6.68 -6.43 -1.04
N SER A 77 -6.85 -5.17 -1.43
CA SER A 77 -6.42 -4.71 -2.77
C SER A 77 -4.91 -4.72 -2.91
N ALA A 78 -4.16 -4.28 -1.89
CA ALA A 78 -2.70 -4.38 -1.90
C ALA A 78 -2.22 -5.84 -1.93
N VAL A 79 -2.86 -6.73 -1.15
CA VAL A 79 -2.56 -8.17 -1.21
C VAL A 79 -2.78 -8.73 -2.62
N PHE A 80 -3.86 -8.33 -3.30
CA PHE A 80 -4.16 -8.79 -4.65
C PHE A 80 -3.14 -8.31 -5.69
N VAL A 81 -2.69 -7.06 -5.58
CA VAL A 81 -1.61 -6.52 -6.42
C VAL A 81 -0.32 -7.29 -6.21
N ASP A 82 0.08 -7.53 -4.95
CA ASP A 82 1.30 -8.28 -4.65
C ASP A 82 1.24 -9.72 -5.15
N LEU A 83 0.08 -10.38 -5.03
CA LEU A 83 -0.14 -11.72 -5.56
C LEU A 83 -0.07 -11.76 -7.10
N SER A 84 -0.56 -10.70 -7.75
CA SER A 84 -0.49 -10.57 -9.20
C SER A 84 0.96 -10.43 -9.68
N ILE A 85 1.76 -9.62 -8.96
CA ILE A 85 3.21 -9.48 -9.22
C ILE A 85 3.92 -10.83 -8.99
N ALA A 86 3.62 -11.52 -7.90
CA ALA A 86 4.18 -12.83 -7.61
C ALA A 86 3.85 -13.85 -8.73
N SER A 87 2.59 -13.87 -9.17
CA SER A 87 2.13 -14.76 -10.25
C SER A 87 2.83 -14.47 -11.57
N LEU A 88 3.00 -13.19 -11.92
CA LEU A 88 3.75 -12.77 -13.11
C LEU A 88 5.22 -13.21 -13.02
N GLY A 89 5.85 -13.03 -11.87
CA GLY A 89 7.22 -13.49 -11.62
C GLY A 89 7.37 -15.01 -11.76
N GLY A 90 6.44 -15.77 -11.20
CA GLY A 90 6.39 -17.23 -11.35
C GLY A 90 6.23 -17.67 -12.81
N TRP A 91 5.32 -17.02 -13.55
CA TRP A 91 5.11 -17.28 -14.97
C TRP A 91 6.37 -17.02 -15.82
N LEU A 92 7.05 -15.89 -15.59
CA LEU A 92 8.29 -15.55 -16.29
C LEU A 92 9.42 -16.55 -15.99
N THR A 93 9.53 -16.95 -14.72
CA THR A 93 10.51 -17.97 -14.30
C THR A 93 10.24 -19.31 -14.98
N TRP A 94 8.96 -19.71 -15.04
CA TRP A 94 8.54 -20.94 -15.71
C TRP A 94 8.83 -20.94 -17.21
N LEU A 95 8.52 -19.83 -17.90
CA LEU A 95 8.82 -19.66 -19.32
C LEU A 95 10.33 -19.76 -19.60
N ALA A 96 11.14 -19.07 -18.80
CA ALA A 96 12.58 -19.12 -18.97
C ALA A 96 13.13 -20.54 -18.79
N TRP A 97 12.62 -21.29 -17.80
CA TRP A 97 13.01 -22.67 -17.58
C TRP A 97 12.61 -23.60 -18.73
N LYS A 98 11.40 -23.43 -19.29
CA LYS A 98 10.91 -24.23 -20.42
C LYS A 98 11.78 -24.07 -21.66
N GLU A 99 12.34 -22.88 -21.87
CA GLU A 99 13.20 -22.54 -23.00
C GLU A 99 14.68 -22.92 -22.75
N GLY A 100 14.94 -23.69 -21.68
CA GLY A 100 16.28 -24.16 -21.31
C GLY A 100 17.04 -23.21 -20.37
N GLY A 101 16.60 -21.96 -20.27
CA GLY A 101 17.23 -20.95 -19.44
C GLY A 101 17.25 -21.28 -17.96
N SER A 102 18.45 -21.38 -17.41
CA SER A 102 18.66 -21.46 -15.97
C SER A 102 19.43 -20.24 -15.47
N PHE A 103 19.40 -19.99 -14.15
CA PHE A 103 20.21 -18.93 -13.52
C PHE A 103 21.72 -19.06 -13.82
N ARG A 104 22.18 -20.28 -14.12
CA ARG A 104 23.58 -20.57 -14.45
C ARG A 104 23.94 -20.26 -15.91
N GLU A 105 22.95 -20.17 -16.79
CA GLU A 105 23.17 -19.90 -18.21
C GLU A 105 23.23 -18.41 -18.54
N LEU A 106 23.35 -17.53 -17.53
CA LEU A 106 23.56 -16.10 -17.75
C LEU A 106 24.78 -15.83 -18.65
N GLU A 107 25.75 -16.74 -18.65
CA GLU A 107 26.98 -16.68 -19.45
C GLU A 107 26.80 -17.15 -20.91
N ASN A 108 25.87 -18.09 -21.17
CA ASN A 108 25.71 -18.72 -22.48
C ASN A 108 24.52 -18.17 -23.28
N ASP A 109 23.40 -17.90 -22.62
CA ASP A 109 22.24 -17.24 -23.24
C ASP A 109 21.62 -16.24 -22.26
N MET A 110 22.19 -15.04 -22.29
CA MET A 110 21.87 -13.93 -21.40
C MET A 110 20.36 -13.60 -21.37
N ARG A 111 19.62 -13.91 -22.43
CA ARG A 111 18.19 -13.59 -22.58
C ARG A 111 17.33 -14.37 -21.60
N TRP A 112 17.50 -15.69 -21.57
CA TRP A 112 16.71 -16.55 -20.71
C TRP A 112 17.22 -16.54 -19.27
N GLY A 113 18.53 -16.38 -19.06
CA GLY A 113 19.11 -16.18 -17.73
C GLY A 113 18.60 -14.90 -17.05
N LEU A 114 18.54 -13.76 -17.76
CA LEU A 114 17.98 -12.51 -17.23
C LEU A 114 16.48 -12.62 -16.96
N THR A 115 15.74 -13.27 -17.87
CA THR A 115 14.29 -13.46 -17.72
C THR A 115 13.98 -14.34 -16.49
N ALA A 116 14.72 -15.43 -16.30
CA ALA A 116 14.61 -16.28 -15.11
C ALA A 116 14.94 -15.50 -13.83
N SER A 117 16.01 -14.71 -13.84
CA SER A 117 16.45 -13.91 -12.69
C SER A 117 15.43 -12.84 -12.30
N LEU A 118 14.91 -12.09 -13.28
CA LEU A 118 13.88 -11.08 -13.06
C LEU A 118 12.56 -11.71 -12.60
N GLY A 119 12.13 -12.80 -13.24
CA GLY A 119 10.94 -13.53 -12.84
C GLY A 119 11.02 -13.99 -11.38
N HIS A 120 12.17 -14.55 -10.99
CA HIS A 120 12.38 -15.02 -9.62
C HIS A 120 12.41 -13.89 -8.60
N PHE A 121 13.05 -12.77 -8.94
CA PHE A 121 13.03 -11.58 -8.10
C PHE A 121 11.61 -11.07 -7.87
N LEU A 122 10.80 -10.95 -8.93
CA LEU A 122 9.40 -10.51 -8.83
C LEU A 122 8.55 -11.49 -8.02
N LEU A 123 8.77 -12.80 -8.19
CA LEU A 123 8.10 -13.84 -7.41
C LEU A 123 8.36 -13.67 -5.92
N VAL A 124 9.64 -13.58 -5.52
CA VAL A 124 10.03 -13.42 -4.11
C VAL A 124 9.54 -12.09 -3.55
N ALA A 125 9.72 -10.98 -4.28
CA ALA A 125 9.29 -9.66 -3.85
C ALA A 125 7.76 -9.61 -3.65
N GLY A 126 6.99 -10.18 -4.58
CA GLY A 126 5.53 -10.25 -4.47
C GLY A 126 5.06 -11.09 -3.29
N ILE A 127 5.69 -12.26 -3.04
CA ILE A 127 5.36 -13.10 -1.88
C ILE A 127 5.66 -12.36 -0.57
N VAL A 128 6.83 -11.74 -0.45
CA VAL A 128 7.23 -10.99 0.76
C VAL A 128 6.30 -9.80 0.98
N ALA A 129 5.97 -9.03 -0.06
CA ALA A 129 5.04 -7.91 0.03
C ALA A 129 3.63 -8.36 0.44
N ALA A 130 3.13 -9.45 -0.16
CA ALA A 130 1.84 -10.04 0.19
C ALA A 130 1.82 -10.45 1.67
N LEU A 131 2.86 -11.12 2.17
CA LEU A 131 2.98 -11.51 3.58
C LEU A 131 2.97 -10.29 4.52
N VAL A 132 3.61 -9.19 4.13
CA VAL A 132 3.59 -7.93 4.89
C VAL A 132 2.19 -7.34 4.97
N HIS A 133 1.41 -7.40 3.88
CA HIS A 133 0.04 -6.88 3.84
C HIS A 133 -1.04 -7.86 4.34
N VAL A 134 -0.72 -9.17 4.41
CA VAL A 134 -1.59 -10.20 5.01
C VAL A 134 -1.69 -10.01 6.52
N ARG A 135 -0.61 -9.60 7.18
CA ARG A 135 -0.63 -9.33 8.62
C ARG A 135 -1.59 -8.16 8.90
N LYS A 136 -2.58 -8.43 9.77
CA LYS A 136 -3.40 -7.40 10.38
C LYS A 136 -2.48 -6.44 11.15
N ARG A 137 -2.58 -5.15 10.86
CA ARG A 137 -1.84 -4.10 11.57
C ARG A 137 -2.84 -3.01 11.96
N HIS A 138 -2.64 -2.42 13.12
CA HIS A 138 -3.29 -1.13 13.39
C HIS A 138 -2.76 -0.14 12.39
N ARG A 139 -3.68 0.51 11.70
CA ARG A 139 -3.35 1.59 10.81
C ARG A 139 -3.96 2.84 11.39
N ASP A 140 -3.17 3.90 11.40
CA ASP A 140 -3.71 5.23 11.63
C ASP A 140 -4.64 5.59 10.46
N GLU A 141 -5.32 6.71 10.62
CA GLU A 141 -6.13 7.31 9.57
C GLU A 141 -5.30 7.41 8.27
N GLY A 142 -4.04 7.85 8.34
CA GLY A 142 -3.09 7.91 7.22
C GLY A 142 -2.74 6.58 6.53
N GLY A 143 -3.30 5.45 6.95
CA GLY A 143 -2.95 4.12 6.45
C GLY A 143 -1.53 3.69 6.83
N ARG A 144 -0.83 4.47 7.66
CA ARG A 144 0.48 4.13 8.22
C ARG A 144 0.28 3.15 9.35
N THR A 145 1.18 2.18 9.44
CA THR A 145 1.08 1.15 10.46
C THR A 145 1.58 1.67 11.80
N ILE A 146 0.71 1.69 12.80
CA ILE A 146 1.04 2.09 14.17
C ILE A 146 1.80 0.93 14.82
N VAL A 147 3.01 1.20 15.29
CA VAL A 147 3.79 0.25 16.10
C VAL A 147 3.31 0.39 17.54
N ARG A 148 2.99 -0.74 18.18
CA ARG A 148 2.31 -0.82 19.49
C ARG A 148 3.09 -0.16 20.65
N GLU A 149 4.33 0.25 20.43
CA GLU A 149 5.20 0.92 21.41
C GLU A 149 4.76 2.36 21.72
N ASP A 150 3.97 3.00 20.85
CA ASP A 150 3.50 4.39 21.02
C ASP A 150 2.12 4.52 21.71
N LEU A 151 1.48 3.40 22.06
CA LEU A 151 0.19 3.46 22.76
C LEU A 151 0.41 3.66 24.26
N PRO A 152 -0.19 4.68 24.89
CA PRO A 152 -0.14 4.82 26.34
C PRO A 152 -0.73 3.55 26.95
N ARG A 153 0.02 2.93 27.87
CA ARG A 153 -0.49 1.82 28.67
C ARG A 153 -1.69 2.34 29.44
N SER A 154 -2.88 1.90 29.04
CA SER A 154 -4.07 2.02 29.86
C SER A 154 -3.94 1.02 31.00
N ASP A 155 -3.39 1.49 32.12
CA ASP A 155 -3.49 0.81 33.42
C ASP A 155 -4.91 0.97 33.98
#